data_AF-A0A4Y2WRE7-F1
#
_entry.id   AF-A0A4Y2WRE7-F1
#
_cell.length_a   1.000
_cell.length_b   1.000
_cell.length_c   1.000
_cell.angle_alpha   90.00
_cell.angle_beta   90.00
_cell.angle_gamma   90.00
#
_symmetry.space_group_name_H-M   'P 1'
#
loop_
_entity.id
_entity.type
_entity.pdbx_description
1 polymer ?
#
loop_
_entity_poly.entity_id
_entity_poly.type
_entity_poly.pdbx_seq_one_letter_code
_entity_poly.pdbx_strand_id
1 'polypeptide(L)'
;ITDTELLAQCVMFFMAGYETTATVLTFVAYCLAVNPEWQEKVIKEVDEGFQKHKEMSYDAVREMKILDAVVSETLRMHPPATS
;
A
#
# COMPACT_ATOMS: atom_id res chain seq x y z
N ILE A 1 -1.26 8.24 32.93
CA ILE A 1 -2.05 7.76 31.79
C ILE A 1 -3.16 6.91 32.37
N THR A 2 -4.41 7.35 32.27
CA THR A 2 -5.59 6.55 32.60
C THR A 2 -5.92 5.62 31.43
N ASP A 3 -6.63 4.51 31.68
CA ASP A 3 -6.99 3.55 30.63
C ASP A 3 -7.79 4.20 29.49
N THR A 4 -8.60 5.21 29.81
CA THR A 4 -9.33 6.02 28.82
C THR A 4 -8.39 6.85 27.94
N GLU A 5 -7.35 7.43 28.52
CA GLU A 5 -6.33 8.19 27.77
C GLU A 5 -5.55 7.25 26.85
N LEU A 6 -5.17 6.06 27.33
CA LEU A 6 -4.50 5.04 26.54
C LEU A 6 -5.36 4.58 25.36
N LEU A 7 -6.64 4.30 25.61
CA LEU A 7 -7.60 3.92 24.57
C LEU A 7 -7.75 5.02 23.52
N ALA A 8 -7.88 6.28 23.96
CA ALA A 8 -7.99 7.42 23.04
C ALA A 8 -6.77 7.56 22.13
N GLN A 9 -5.56 7.35 22.66
CA GLN A 9 -4.33 7.35 21.86
C GLN A 9 -4.31 6.20 20.85
N CYS A 10 -4.64 4.98 21.27
CA CYS A 10 -4.72 3.83 20.35
C CYS A 10 -5.70 4.06 19.20
N VAL A 11 -6.87 4.64 19.49
CA VAL A 11 -7.89 4.97 18.49
C VAL A 11 -7.40 6.06 17.53
N MET A 12 -6.71 7.09 18.03
CA MET A 12 -6.08 8.10 17.16
C MET A 12 -5.03 7.50 16.23
N PHE A 13 -4.12 6.67 16.74
CA PHE A 13 -3.10 6.01 15.91
C PHE A 13 -3.73 5.12 14.83
N PHE A 14 -4.77 4.37 15.19
CA PHE A 14 -5.49 3.54 14.24
C PHE A 14 -6.15 4.38 13.13
N MET A 15 -6.88 5.44 13.48
CA MET A 15 -7.53 6.29 12.48
C MET A 15 -6.52 6.99 11.57
N ALA A 16 -5.45 7.55 12.15
CA ALA A 16 -4.41 8.22 11.40
C ALA A 16 -3.74 7.27 10.38
N GLY A 17 -3.41 6.04 10.79
CA GLY A 17 -2.84 5.04 9.88
C GLY A 17 -3.83 4.48 8.87
N TYR A 18 -5.10 4.34 9.24
CA TYR A 18 -6.16 3.83 8.38
C TYR A 18 -6.47 4.79 7.23
N GLU A 19 -6.75 6.05 7.53
CA GLU A 19 -7.15 7.04 6.53
C GLU A 19 -6.06 7.27 5.49
N THR A 20 -4.79 7.40 5.93
CA THR A 20 -3.66 7.58 5.02
C THR A 20 -3.47 6.35 4.13
N THR A 21 -3.53 5.14 4.70
CA THR A 21 -3.33 3.90 3.95
C THR A 21 -4.46 3.66 2.94
N ALA A 22 -5.71 3.86 3.36
CA ALA A 22 -6.87 3.72 2.48
C ALA A 22 -6.82 4.71 1.30
N THR A 23 -6.41 5.95 1.56
CA THR A 23 -6.23 6.97 0.53
C THR A 23 -5.15 6.57 -0.48
N VAL A 24 -3.99 6.13 0.00
CA VAL A 24 -2.90 5.67 -0.87
C VAL A 24 -3.34 4.48 -1.73
N LEU A 25 -3.98 3.47 -1.14
CA LEU A 25 -4.48 2.31 -1.89
C LEU A 25 -5.50 2.71 -2.96
N THR A 26 -6.37 3.67 -2.68
CA THR A 26 -7.33 4.20 -3.65
C THR A 26 -6.62 4.85 -4.83
N PHE A 27 -5.61 5.68 -4.58
CA PHE A 27 -4.83 6.29 -5.66
C PHE A 27 -3.99 5.27 -6.42
N VAL A 28 -3.39 4.27 -5.76
CA VAL A 28 -2.64 3.19 -6.43
C VAL A 28 -3.57 2.45 -7.39
N ALA A 29 -4.76 2.05 -6.92
CA ALA A 29 -5.74 1.35 -7.74
C ALA A 29 -6.18 2.22 -8.94
N TYR A 30 -6.40 3.52 -8.72
CA TYR A 30 -6.71 4.46 -9.79
C TYR A 30 -5.58 4.57 -10.82
N CYS A 31 -4.34 4.77 -10.37
CA CYS A 31 -3.15 4.88 -11.23
C CYS A 31 -2.95 3.61 -12.07
N LEU A 32 -3.18 2.43 -11.50
CA LEU A 32 -3.11 1.16 -12.24
C LEU A 32 -4.25 1.05 -13.27
N ALA A 33 -5.48 1.37 -12.88
CA ALA A 33 -6.64 1.28 -13.77
C ALA A 33 -6.52 2.20 -15.01
N VAL A 34 -5.90 3.38 -14.86
CA VAL A 34 -5.65 4.30 -15.98
C VAL A 34 -4.36 4.01 -16.75
N ASN A 35 -3.51 3.10 -16.25
CA ASN A 35 -2.27 2.66 -16.91
C ASN A 35 -2.23 1.11 -17.06
N PRO A 36 -2.99 0.53 -18.00
CA PRO A 36 -3.13 -0.92 -18.14
C PRO A 36 -1.80 -1.67 -18.32
N GLU A 37 -0.83 -1.07 -19.03
CA GLU A 37 0.49 -1.68 -19.23
C GLU A 37 1.25 -1.89 -17.90
N TRP A 38 1.11 -0.94 -16.97
CA TRP A 38 1.71 -1.07 -15.63
C TRP A 38 0.92 -2.02 -14.74
N GLN A 39 -0.40 -2.06 -14.89
CA GLN A 39 -1.25 -3.03 -14.22
C GLN A 39 -0.88 -4.48 -14.61
N GLU A 40 -0.67 -4.76 -15.90
CA GLU A 40 -0.22 -6.08 -16.35
C GLU A 40 1.14 -6.46 -15.78
N LYS A 41 2.09 -5.51 -15.73
CA LYS A 41 3.42 -5.74 -15.14
C LYS A 41 3.35 -6.08 -13.66
N VAL A 42 2.53 -5.36 -12.88
CA VAL A 42 2.34 -5.62 -11.45
C VAL A 42 1.66 -6.97 -11.22
N ILE A 43 0.59 -7.30 -11.96
CA ILE A 43 -0.09 -8.59 -11.84
C ILE A 43 0.90 -9.74 -12.11
N LYS A 44 1.70 -9.62 -13.18
CA LYS A 44 2.72 -10.60 -13.50
C LYS A 44 3.76 -10.75 -12.38
N GLU A 45 4.26 -9.65 -11.82
CA GLU A 45 5.20 -9.68 -10.69
C GLU A 45 4.61 -10.37 -9.45
N VAL A 46 3.33 -10.10 -9.16
CA VAL A 46 2.61 -10.73 -8.05
C VAL A 46 2.45 -12.24 -8.28
N ASP A 47 2.04 -12.65 -9.48
CA ASP A 47 1.89 -14.05 -9.85
C ASP A 47 3.22 -14.81 -9.77
N GLU A 48 4.31 -14.22 -10.25
CA GLU A 48 5.67 -14.76 -10.12
C GLU A 48 6.09 -14.89 -8.64
N GLY A 49 5.75 -13.90 -7.81
CA GLY A 49 5.97 -13.94 -6.37
C GLY A 49 5.25 -15.11 -5.69
N PHE A 50 3.97 -15.34 -6.01
CA PHE A 50 3.19 -16.48 -5.50
C PHE A 50 3.77 -17.83 -5.94
N GLN A 51 4.22 -17.94 -7.19
CA GLN A 51 4.85 -19.17 -7.69
C GLN A 51 6.16 -19.47 -6.96
N LYS A 52 6.95 -18.43 -6.65
CA LYS A 52 8.25 -18.57 -5.99
C LYS A 52 8.13 -18.93 -4.50
N HIS A 53 7.22 -18.29 -3.77
CA HIS A 53 7.13 -18.42 -2.31
C HIS A 53 6.03 -19.35 -1.80
N LYS A 54 5.17 -19.90 -2.69
CA LYS A 54 3.97 -20.73 -2.41
C LYS A 54 2.88 -20.04 -1.57
N GLU A 55 3.25 -19.10 -0.72
CA GLU A 55 2.38 -18.26 0.09
C GLU A 55 2.85 -16.79 0.03
N MET A 56 1.93 -15.86 0.29
CA MET A 56 2.24 -14.44 0.36
C MET A 56 2.96 -14.15 1.69
N SER A 57 4.28 -14.35 1.70
CA SER A 57 5.13 -14.04 2.84
C SER A 57 5.61 -12.58 2.78
N TYR A 58 6.12 -12.06 3.90
CA TYR A 58 6.73 -10.73 3.94
C TYR A 58 7.92 -10.63 2.95
N ASP A 59 8.70 -11.70 2.83
CA ASP A 59 9.82 -11.76 1.88
C ASP A 59 9.33 -11.76 0.44
N ALA A 60 8.19 -12.41 0.14
CA ALA A 60 7.58 -12.37 -1.19
C ALA A 60 7.20 -10.94 -1.58
N VAL A 61 6.54 -10.19 -0.68
CA VAL A 61 6.15 -8.79 -0.93
C VAL A 61 7.38 -7.90 -1.10
N ARG A 62 8.43 -8.11 -0.29
CA ARG A 62 9.67 -7.33 -0.35
C ARG A 62 10.42 -7.48 -1.67
N GLU A 63 10.24 -8.59 -2.37
CA GLU A 63 10.85 -8.83 -3.68
C GLU A 63 10.09 -8.17 -4.84
N MET A 64 8.87 -7.64 -4.62
CA MET A 64 8.02 -7.00 -5.64
C MET A 64 8.44 -5.55 -5.89
N LYS A 65 9.46 -5.37 -6.74
CA LYS A 65 10.06 -4.06 -7.04
C LYS A 65 9.18 -3.17 -7.90
N ILE A 66 8.38 -3.74 -8.80
CA ILE A 66 7.48 -2.98 -9.66
C ILE A 66 6.32 -2.45 -8.82
N LEU A 67 5.75 -3.27 -7.94
CA LEU A 67 4.73 -2.84 -7.01
C LEU A 67 5.23 -1.70 -6.11
N ASP A 68 6.43 -1.83 -5.54
CA ASP A 68 7.06 -0.78 -4.72
C ASP A 68 7.28 0.53 -5.51
N ALA A 69 7.72 0.43 -6.77
CA ALA A 69 7.87 1.58 -7.65
C ALA A 69 6.53 2.27 -7.95
N VAL A 70 5.45 1.50 -8.18
CA VAL A 70 4.11 2.05 -8.41
C VAL A 70 3.58 2.78 -7.17
N VAL A 71 3.75 2.20 -5.97
CA VAL A 71 3.36 2.85 -4.71
C VAL A 71 4.14 4.14 -4.50
N SER A 72 5.46 4.10 -4.73
CA SER A 72 6.34 5.27 -4.61
C SER A 72 5.96 6.39 -5.58
N GLU A 73 5.67 6.05 -6.84
CA GLU A 73 5.25 7.03 -7.84
C GLU A 73 3.85 7.59 -7.56
N THR A 74 2.95 6.75 -7.04
CA THR A 74 1.62 7.19 -6.58
C THR A 74 1.76 8.19 -5.43
N LEU A 75 2.63 7.92 -4.44
CA LEU A 75 2.89 8.85 -3.34
C LEU A 75 3.53 10.16 -3.81
N ARG A 76 4.38 10.11 -4.85
CA ARG A 76 4.97 11.31 -5.46
C ARG A 76 3.92 12.19 -6.14
N MET A 77 2.92 11.57 -6.79
CA MET A 77 1.83 12.27 -7.48
C MET A 77 0.69 12.69 -6.54
N HIS A 78 0.40 11.87 -5.53
CA HIS A 78 -0.71 12.00 -4.59
C HIS A 78 -0.22 11.88 -3.14
N PRO A 79 0.57 12.86 -2.66
CA PRO A 79 1.04 12.88 -1.27
C PRO A 79 -0.13 12.97 -0.27
N PRO A 80 -0.27 12.01 0.67
CA PRO A 80 -1.42 11.95 1.58
C PRO A 80 -1.44 13.03 2.67
N ALA A 81 -0.34 13.78 2.85
CA ALA A 81 -0.16 14.75 3.94
C ALA A 81 -0.01 16.21 3.47
N THR A 82 -0.26 16.52 2.20
CA THR A 82 -0.29 17.90 1.70
C THR A 82 -1.71 18.27 1.27
N SER A 83 -2.49 18.71 2.25
CA SER A 83 -3.65 19.60 2.07
C SER A 83 -3.61 20.65 3.16
#